data_AF-A0A529TW42-F1
#
_entry.id   AF-A0A529TW42-F1
#
_cell.length_a   1.000
_cell.length_b   1.000
_cell.length_c   1.000
_cell.angle_alpha   90.00
_cell.angle_beta   90.00
_cell.angle_gamma   90.00
#
_symmetry.space_group_name_H-M   'P 1'
#
loop_
_entity.id
_entity.type
_entity.pdbx_description
1 polymer ?
#
loop_
_entity_poly.entity_id
_entity_poly.type
_entity_poly.pdbx_seq_one_letter_code
_entity_poly.pdbx_strand_id
1 'polypeptide(L)' 'MEGPNILRLKGIIALKGDEDRYVLQGVHMILEGDHQRAWKEGEKHESRLVFIGRDLDAERLRKSFEACQA' A
#
# COMPACT_ATOMS: atom_id res chain seq x y z
N MET A 1 -13.46 13.43 0.71
CA MET A 1 -13.28 11.98 0.52
C MET A 1 -12.69 11.77 -0.87
N GLU A 2 -11.42 11.35 -0.95
CA GLU A 2 -10.70 11.17 -2.22
C GLU A 2 -10.92 9.81 -2.89
N GLY A 3 -11.69 8.91 -2.27
CA GLY A 3 -11.95 7.56 -2.79
C GLY A 3 -12.36 7.51 -4.28
N PRO A 4 -13.33 8.33 -4.74
CA PRO A 4 -13.73 8.37 -6.15
C PRO A 4 -12.63 8.81 -7.12
N ASN A 5 -11.65 9.57 -6.62
CA ASN A 5 -10.55 10.08 -7.41
C ASN A 5 -9.38 9.10 -7.51
N ILE A 6 -9.31 8.09 -6.64
CA ILE A 6 -8.35 7.00 -6.72
C ILE A 6 -8.89 5.99 -7.74
N LEU A 7 -8.24 5.91 -8.89
CA LEU A 7 -8.61 4.96 -9.95
C LEU A 7 -8.01 3.59 -9.67
N ARG A 8 -6.75 3.56 -9.22
CA ARG A 8 -6.05 2.33 -8.87
C ARG A 8 -5.09 2.56 -7.72
N LEU A 9 -4.98 1.54 -6.89
CA LEU A 9 -3.98 1.41 -5.84
C LEU A 9 -3.24 0.08 -6.03
N LYS A 10 -1.93 0.08 -5.84
CA LYS A 10 -1.18 -1.14 -5.59
C LYS A 10 -0.17 -0.90 -4.48
N GLY A 11 0.09 -1.91 -3.66
CA GLY A 11 1.15 -1.82 -2.68
C GLY A 11 1.62 -3.15 -2.16
N ILE A 12 2.77 -3.09 -1.50
CA ILE A 12 3.32 -4.17 -0.68
C ILE A 12 3.48 -3.55 0.71
N ILE A 13 3.01 -4.23 1.74
CA ILE A 13 3.17 -3.83 3.13
C ILE A 13 4.08 -4.82 3.83
N ALA A 14 5.10 -4.30 4.50
CA ALA A 14 5.93 -5.04 5.43
C ALA A 14 5.27 -4.99 6.82
N LEU A 15 4.60 -6.07 7.20
CA LEU A 15 4.00 -6.22 8.51
C LEU A 15 5.05 -6.73 9.51
N LYS A 16 5.03 -6.19 10.73
CA LYS A 16 6.00 -6.56 11.76
C LYS A 16 5.78 -8.01 12.19
N GLY A 17 6.83 -8.82 12.05
CA GLY A 17 6.78 -10.25 12.40
C GLY A 17 6.14 -11.14 11.33
N ASP A 18 5.86 -10.59 10.15
CA ASP A 18 5.36 -11.34 9.01
C ASP A 18 6.52 -11.71 8.06
N GLU A 19 6.63 -13.00 7.77
CA GLU A 19 7.63 -13.55 6.86
C GLU A 19 7.18 -13.46 5.39
N ASP A 20 5.89 -13.20 5.17
CA ASP A 20 5.29 -13.01 3.86
C ASP A 20 5.07 -11.54 3.52
N ARG A 21 4.95 -11.29 2.23
CA ARG A 21 4.50 -9.99 1.73
C ARG A 21 3.00 -9.91 1.76
N TYR A 22 2.49 -8.86 2.39
CA TYR A 22 1.11 -8.47 2.24
C TYR A 22 0.94 -7.56 1.02
N VAL A 23 0.27 -8.04 -0.02
CA VAL A 23 0.07 -7.29 -1.27
C VAL A 23 -1.33 -6.70 -1.28
N LEU A 24 -1.41 -5.38 -1.48
CA LEU A 24 -2.65 -4.62 -1.61
C LEU A 24 -2.92 -4.30 -3.08
N GLN A 25 -4.18 -4.40 -3.48
CA GLN A 25 -4.66 -3.87 -4.74
C GLN A 25 -6.03 -3.22 -4.55
N GLY A 26 -6.19 -2.04 -5.13
CA GLY A 26 -7.47 -1.34 -5.15
C GLY A 26 -7.84 -0.89 -6.55
N VAL A 27 -9.12 -0.97 -6.87
CA VAL A 27 -9.71 -0.47 -8.12
C VAL A 27 -10.92 0.36 -7.72
N HIS A 28 -10.86 1.66 -8.00
CA HIS A 28 -11.84 2.62 -7.49
C HIS A 28 -12.03 2.50 -5.97
N MET A 29 -13.24 2.15 -5.52
CA MET A 29 -13.62 2.06 -4.11
C MET A 29 -13.38 0.68 -3.49
N ILE A 30 -12.95 -0.30 -4.29
CA ILE A 30 -12.72 -1.66 -3.83
C ILE A 30 -11.23 -1.78 -3.48
N LEU A 31 -10.96 -2.26 -2.27
CA LEU A 31 -9.62 -2.56 -1.78
C LEU A 31 -9.57 -4.01 -1.30
N GLU A 32 -8.60 -4.75 -1.80
CA GLU A 32 -8.33 -6.13 -1.41
C GLU A 32 -6.86 -6.28 -1.05
N GLY A 33 -6.57 -7.22 -0.14
CA GLY A 33 -5.21 -7.54 0.26
C GLY A 33 -5.07 -9.01 0.63
N ASP A 34 -3.93 -9.60 0.26
CA ASP A 34 -3.62 -10.99 0.58
C ASP A 34 -2.11 -11.20 0.79
N HIS A 35 -1.77 -12.25 1.53
CA HIS A 35 -0.39 -12.70 1.67
C HIS A 35 0.00 -13.41 0.38
N GLN A 36 1.15 -13.02 -0.17
CA GLN A 36 1.63 -13.59 -1.42
C GLN A 36 2.79 -14.53 -1.13
N ARG A 37 4.01 -14.08 -1.41
CA ARG A 37 5.22 -14.87 -1.25
C ARG A 37 6.05 -14.33 -0.09
N ALA A 38 6.83 -15.23 0.50
CA ALA A 38 7.87 -14.87 1.45
C ALA A 38 8.77 -13.74 0.94
N TRP A 39 9.27 -12.96 1.88
CA TRP A 39 10.42 -12.10 1.63
C TRP A 39 11.60 -12.96 1.16
N LYS A 40 12.34 -12.49 0.14
CA LYS A 40 13.55 -13.21 -0.29
C LYS A 40 14.67 -12.90 0.68
N GLU A 41 15.63 -13.81 0.77
CA GLU A 41 16.88 -13.56 1.48
C GLU A 41 17.55 -12.29 0.92
N GLY A 42 17.89 -11.35 1.81
CA GLY A 42 18.49 -10.06 1.46
C GLY A 42 17.52 -9.00 0.90
N GLU A 43 16.23 -9.30 0.79
CA GLU A 43 15.24 -8.31 0.38
C GLU A 43 14.90 -7.36 1.54
N LYS A 44 14.72 -6.08 1.23
CA LYS A 44 14.30 -5.11 2.24
C LYS A 44 12.82 -5.30 2.54
N HIS A 45 12.49 -5.53 3.81
CA HIS A 45 11.11 -5.56 4.29
C HIS A 45 10.61 -4.12 4.38
N GLU A 46 10.26 -3.54 3.23
CA GLU A 46 9.78 -2.17 3.12
C GLU A 46 8.38 -2.11 2.53
N SER A 47 7.57 -1.21 3.07
CA SER A 47 6.24 -0.95 2.55
C SER A 47 6.31 0.07 1.41
N ARG A 48 5.66 -0.22 0.29
CA ARG A 48 5.59 0.65 -0.88
C ARG A 48 4.17 0.68 -1.42
N LEU A 49 3.65 1.87 -1.68
CA LEU A 49 2.33 2.09 -2.26
C LEU A 49 2.42 2.99 -3.49
N VAL A 50 1.57 2.69 -4.47
CA VAL A 50 1.37 3.49 -5.67
C VAL A 50 -0.11 3.81 -5.77
N PHE A 51 -0.42 5.11 -5.81
CA PHE A 51 -1.75 5.64 -6.05
C PHE A 51 -1.80 6.19 -7.47
N ILE A 52 -2.86 5.84 -8.21
CA ILE A 52 -3.14 6.34 -9.55
C ILE A 52 -4.52 6.97 -9.50
N GLY A 53 -4.61 8.27 -9.75
CA GLY A 53 -5.84 9.01 -9.61
C GLY A 53 -5.78 10.43 -10.18
N ARG A 54 -6.83 11.20 -9.94
CA ARG A 54 -6.95 12.61 -10.36
C ARG A 54 -6.99 13.51 -9.14
N ASP A 55 -6.33 14.66 -9.21
CA ASP A 55 -6.35 15.68 -8.13
C ASP A 55 -6.06 15.08 -6.73
N LEU A 56 -5.11 14.15 -6.66
CA LEU A 56 -4.70 13.51 -5.42
C LEU A 56 -3.78 14.42 -4.62
N ASP A 57 -4.02 14.55 -3.32
CA ASP A 57 -3.12 15.26 -2.42
C ASP A 57 -1.98 14.32 -1.99
N ALA A 58 -0.87 14.41 -2.71
CA ALA A 58 0.30 13.55 -2.48
C ALA A 58 0.90 13.73 -1.07
N GLU A 59 0.92 14.95 -0.52
CA GLU A 59 1.45 15.18 0.82
C GLU A 59 0.56 14.57 1.88
N ARG A 60 -0.77 14.75 1.76
CA ARG A 60 -1.73 14.17 2.69
C ARG A 60 -1.68 12.65 2.64
N LEU A 61 -1.67 12.05 1.44
CA LEU A 61 -1.56 10.60 1.27
C LEU A 61 -0.28 10.05 1.90
N ARG A 62 0.86 10.72 1.68
CA ARG A 62 2.13 10.34 2.28
C ARG A 62 2.09 10.42 3.80
N LYS A 63 1.65 11.55 4.37
CA LYS A 63 1.55 11.74 5.83
C LYS A 63 0.61 10.72 6.47
N SER A 64 -0.55 10.47 5.86
CA SER A 64 -1.49 9.46 6.35
C SER A 64 -0.89 8.05 6.34
N PHE A 65 -0.09 7.72 5.32
CA PHE A 65 0.57 6.42 5.27
C PHE A 65 1.73 6.30 6.28
N GLU A 66 2.56 7.33 6.40
CA GLU A 66 3.66 7.38 7.37
C GLU A 66 3.15 7.34 8.82
N ALA A 67 1.96 7.90 9.09
CA ALA A 67 1.32 7.84 10.40
C ALA A 67 0.91 6.40 10.83
N CYS A 68 0.84 5.44 9.91
CA CYS A 68 0.57 4.04 10.21
C CYS A 68 1.82 3.23 10.56
N GLN A 69 3.01 3.83 10.55
CA GLN A 69 4.26 3.16 10.94
C GLN A 69 4.25 2.89 12.46
N ALA A 70 4.65 1.69 12.84
CA ALA A 70 4.72 1.22 14.23
C ALA A 70 6.14 1.34 14.82
#